data_AF-A0A7S4S8R7-F1
#
_entry.id   AF-A0A7S4S8R7-F1
#
_cell.length_a   1.000
_cell.length_b   1.000
_cell.length_c   1.000
_cell.angle_alpha   90.00
_cell.angle_beta   90.00
_cell.angle_gamma   90.00
#
_symmetry.space_group_name_H-M   'P 1'
#
loop_
_entity.id
_entity.type
_entity.pdbx_description
1 polymer ?
#
loop_
_entity_poly.entity_id
_entity_poly.type
_entity_poly.pdbx_seq_one_letter_code
_entity_poly.pdbx_strand_id
1 'polypeptide(L)'
;AAVRLKDSRDFVLKAMAEDGSALKHVSKRLQRDAEVVLAAMRSAGHLALSFAAPALRADGGFMLEAVKENGLALQFASPKLRRDADVVLAAVLQNGTALQFAAKTLQGDCELASKAVCKDGNALEHAAEELRCSRDFVLAAVRQRGLALQFAGEGLRQDHELVLAAVKQDGFALQFAEQQLRGDRTIVLEAVGSKGERALQ
;
A
#
# COMPACT_ATOMS: atom_id res chain seq x y z
N ALA A 1 -20.55 -12.72 35.88
CA ALA A 1 -20.26 -13.59 34.71
C ALA A 1 -19.39 -12.89 33.65
N ALA A 2 -19.74 -11.69 33.18
CA ALA A 2 -19.04 -10.99 32.10
C ALA A 2 -17.54 -10.67 32.37
N VAL A 3 -17.14 -10.45 33.63
CA VAL A 3 -15.74 -10.16 33.99
C VAL A 3 -14.80 -11.36 33.72
N ARG A 4 -15.27 -12.60 33.91
CA ARG A 4 -14.45 -13.81 33.69
C ARG A 4 -14.26 -14.16 32.21
N LEU A 5 -15.18 -13.73 31.34
CA LEU A 5 -15.14 -14.05 29.91
C LEU A 5 -14.14 -13.18 29.15
N LYS A 6 -13.98 -11.91 29.54
CA LYS A 6 -13.02 -10.97 28.94
C LYS A 6 -11.55 -11.29 29.26
N ASP A 7 -11.31 -12.16 30.23
CA ASP A 7 -9.98 -12.64 30.65
C ASP A 7 -9.72 -14.10 30.27
N SER A 8 -10.72 -14.81 29.72
CA SER A 8 -10.57 -16.19 29.29
C SER A 8 -9.94 -16.23 27.90
N ARG A 9 -8.66 -16.61 27.82
CA ARG A 9 -7.88 -16.65 26.58
C ARG A 9 -8.56 -17.47 25.48
N ASP A 10 -8.98 -18.69 25.78
CA ASP A 10 -9.56 -19.59 24.77
C ASP A 10 -10.92 -19.10 24.27
N PHE A 11 -11.72 -18.51 25.15
CA PHE A 11 -12.99 -17.90 24.77
C PHE A 11 -12.76 -16.67 23.90
N VAL A 12 -11.81 -15.80 24.30
CA VAL A 12 -11.46 -14.61 23.53
C VAL A 12 -10.86 -14.99 22.18
N LEU A 13 -10.01 -16.01 22.07
CA LEU A 13 -9.47 -16.47 20.80
C LEU A 13 -10.58 -16.93 19.84
N LYS A 14 -11.55 -17.72 20.32
CA LYS A 14 -12.72 -18.12 19.53
C LYS A 14 -13.56 -16.90 19.12
N ALA A 15 -13.80 -15.99 20.04
CA ALA A 15 -14.53 -14.76 19.76
C ALA A 15 -13.79 -13.87 18.74
N MET A 16 -12.47 -13.79 18.78
CA MET A 16 -11.67 -13.02 17.81
C MET A 16 -11.65 -13.67 16.43
N ALA A 17 -11.83 -14.98 16.33
CA ALA A 17 -11.99 -15.65 15.05
C ALA A 17 -13.32 -15.28 14.37
N GLU A 18 -14.37 -15.00 15.14
CA GLU A 18 -15.69 -14.62 14.64
C GLU A 18 -15.85 -13.11 14.45
N ASP A 19 -15.41 -12.29 15.41
CA ASP A 19 -15.45 -10.83 15.37
C ASP A 19 -14.19 -10.21 16.01
N GLY A 20 -13.21 -9.89 15.18
CA GLY A 20 -11.99 -9.20 15.61
C GLY A 20 -12.20 -7.77 16.12
N SER A 21 -13.36 -7.15 15.87
CA SER A 21 -13.68 -5.80 16.36
C SER A 21 -13.92 -5.78 17.88
N ALA A 22 -14.23 -6.95 18.46
CA ALA A 22 -14.42 -7.10 19.89
C ALA A 22 -13.11 -6.97 20.70
N LEU A 23 -11.93 -6.92 20.05
CA LEU A 23 -10.62 -6.70 20.69
C LEU A 23 -10.59 -5.44 21.56
N LYS A 24 -11.35 -4.39 21.19
CA LYS A 24 -11.49 -3.16 21.98
C LYS A 24 -12.11 -3.36 23.37
N HIS A 25 -12.83 -4.46 23.57
CA HIS A 25 -13.52 -4.79 24.83
C HIS A 25 -12.82 -5.87 25.65
N VAL A 26 -11.80 -6.50 25.09
CA VAL A 26 -10.95 -7.50 25.74
C VAL A 26 -10.05 -6.82 26.78
N SER A 27 -9.62 -7.55 27.80
CA SER A 27 -8.76 -6.98 28.84
C SER A 27 -7.39 -6.54 28.32
N LYS A 28 -6.78 -5.55 28.99
CA LYS A 28 -5.45 -5.02 28.63
C LYS A 28 -4.36 -6.11 28.59
N ARG A 29 -4.55 -7.20 29.34
CA ARG A 29 -3.63 -8.34 29.34
C ARG A 29 -3.68 -9.07 28.01
N LEU A 30 -4.88 -9.37 27.51
CA LEU A 30 -5.07 -10.09 26.25
C LEU A 30 -4.89 -9.20 25.02
N GLN A 31 -5.03 -7.87 25.14
CA GLN A 31 -4.59 -6.91 24.11
C GLN A 31 -3.05 -6.89 23.89
N ARG A 32 -2.29 -7.55 24.78
CA ARG A 32 -0.84 -7.76 24.66
C ARG A 32 -0.50 -9.16 24.15
N ASP A 33 -1.48 -10.04 24.00
CA ASP A 33 -1.28 -11.40 23.51
C ASP A 33 -1.22 -11.37 21.98
N ALA A 34 -0.06 -11.72 21.42
CA ALA A 34 0.20 -11.74 19.99
C ALA A 34 -0.80 -12.59 19.22
N GLU A 35 -1.14 -13.79 19.73
CA GLU A 35 -2.04 -14.71 19.05
C GLU A 35 -3.47 -14.18 19.02
N VAL A 36 -3.92 -13.56 20.12
CA VAL A 36 -5.25 -12.95 20.19
C VAL A 36 -5.38 -11.80 19.20
N VAL A 37 -4.36 -10.95 19.11
CA VAL A 37 -4.35 -9.81 18.19
C VAL A 37 -4.24 -10.28 16.74
N LEU A 38 -3.41 -11.28 16.43
CA LEU A 38 -3.33 -11.86 15.08
C LEU A 38 -4.63 -12.54 14.66
N ALA A 39 -5.30 -13.27 15.57
CA ALA A 39 -6.62 -13.83 15.30
C ALA A 39 -7.64 -12.74 14.96
N ALA A 40 -7.64 -11.63 15.70
CA ALA A 40 -8.50 -10.48 15.42
C ALA A 40 -8.17 -9.81 14.09
N MET A 41 -6.88 -9.76 13.70
CA MET A 41 -6.47 -9.24 12.40
C MET A 41 -6.99 -10.06 11.23
N ARG A 42 -7.08 -11.39 11.38
CA ARG A 42 -7.57 -12.28 10.31
C ARG A 42 -9.06 -12.12 10.04
N SER A 43 -9.86 -11.80 11.06
CA SER A 43 -11.31 -11.65 10.92
C SER A 43 -11.74 -10.20 10.64
N ALA A 44 -11.14 -9.21 11.31
CA ALA A 44 -11.52 -7.79 11.20
C ALA A 44 -10.52 -6.93 10.41
N GLY A 45 -9.44 -7.53 9.89
CA GLY A 45 -8.39 -6.85 9.16
C GLY A 45 -7.39 -6.11 10.05
N HIS A 46 -6.45 -5.43 9.40
CA HIS A 46 -5.35 -4.73 10.06
C HIS A 46 -5.81 -3.62 11.04
N LEU A 47 -7.05 -3.11 10.94
CA LEU A 47 -7.59 -2.13 11.88
C LEU A 47 -7.67 -2.65 13.32
N ALA A 48 -7.72 -3.97 13.53
CA ALA A 48 -7.64 -4.58 14.86
C ALA A 48 -6.36 -4.18 15.61
N LEU A 49 -5.25 -3.94 14.90
CA LEU A 49 -3.99 -3.47 15.50
C LEU A 49 -4.12 -2.13 16.22
N SER A 50 -5.11 -1.29 15.87
CA SER A 50 -5.33 -0.03 16.59
C SER A 50 -5.62 -0.24 18.08
N PHE A 51 -6.18 -1.39 18.45
CA PHE A 51 -6.48 -1.78 19.83
C PHE A 51 -5.36 -2.59 20.48
N ALA A 52 -4.34 -2.99 19.71
CA ALA A 52 -3.17 -3.70 20.24
C ALA A 52 -2.32 -2.78 21.12
N ALA A 53 -1.78 -3.35 22.20
CA ALA A 53 -0.94 -2.59 23.10
C ALA A 53 0.28 -1.98 22.39
N PRO A 54 0.72 -0.75 22.74
CA PRO A 54 1.85 -0.09 22.09
C PRO A 54 3.14 -0.92 22.12
N ALA A 55 3.35 -1.72 23.16
CA ALA A 55 4.49 -2.63 23.28
C ALA A 55 4.50 -3.68 22.16
N LEU A 56 3.33 -4.21 21.79
CA LEU A 56 3.20 -5.21 20.72
C LEU A 56 3.41 -4.57 19.34
N ARG A 57 2.91 -3.34 19.14
CA ARG A 57 3.17 -2.55 17.92
C ARG A 57 4.61 -2.07 17.78
N ALA A 58 5.41 -2.18 18.84
CA ALA A 58 6.84 -1.90 18.85
C ALA A 58 7.69 -3.19 18.75
N ASP A 59 7.06 -4.36 18.82
CA ASP A 59 7.74 -5.64 18.69
C ASP A 59 7.96 -5.97 17.21
N GLY A 60 9.22 -6.17 16.82
CA GLY A 60 9.60 -6.39 15.43
C GLY A 60 9.12 -7.75 14.90
N GLY A 61 9.19 -8.81 15.70
CA GLY A 61 8.77 -10.15 15.30
C GLY A 61 7.27 -10.22 15.04
N PHE A 62 6.48 -9.72 15.98
CA PHE A 62 5.04 -9.60 15.83
C PHE A 62 4.65 -8.74 14.62
N MET A 63 5.26 -7.56 14.47
CA MET A 63 4.94 -6.69 13.35
C MET A 63 5.34 -7.30 12.01
N LEU A 64 6.42 -8.08 11.95
CA LEU A 64 6.81 -8.81 10.74
C LEU A 64 5.76 -9.85 10.33
N GLU A 65 5.19 -10.57 11.29
CA GLU A 65 4.07 -11.49 11.02
C GLU A 65 2.82 -10.74 10.58
N ALA A 66 2.49 -9.65 11.28
CA ALA A 66 1.33 -8.81 10.97
C ALA A 66 1.39 -8.23 9.54
N VAL A 67 2.55 -7.73 9.09
CA VAL A 67 2.70 -7.16 7.73
C VAL A 67 2.71 -8.23 6.63
N LYS A 68 3.13 -9.47 6.94
CA LYS A 68 3.03 -10.60 6.00
C LYS A 68 1.58 -11.00 5.74
N GLU A 69 0.73 -10.90 6.76
CA GLU A 69 -0.72 -11.12 6.62
C GLU A 69 -1.40 -9.93 5.91
N ASN A 70 -1.04 -8.69 6.27
CA ASN A 70 -1.56 -7.48 5.64
C ASN A 70 -0.52 -6.34 5.63
N GLY A 71 -0.01 -5.94 4.48
CA GLY A 71 1.04 -4.92 4.36
C GLY A 71 0.63 -3.55 4.93
N LEU A 72 -0.67 -3.23 4.96
CA LEU A 72 -1.18 -1.99 5.57
C LEU A 72 -1.09 -1.99 7.10
N ALA A 73 -0.79 -3.13 7.73
CA ALA A 73 -0.49 -3.22 9.16
C ALA A 73 0.67 -2.29 9.57
N LEU A 74 1.57 -1.97 8.64
CA LEU A 74 2.70 -1.06 8.87
C LEU A 74 2.26 0.31 9.43
N GLN A 75 1.03 0.76 9.13
CA GLN A 75 0.51 2.04 9.66
C GLN A 75 0.45 2.11 11.18
N PHE A 76 0.28 0.95 11.83
CA PHE A 76 0.17 0.84 13.29
C PHE A 76 1.51 0.63 13.98
N ALA A 77 2.55 0.26 13.22
CA ALA A 77 3.88 0.00 13.74
C ALA A 77 4.47 1.24 14.42
N SER A 78 5.33 1.00 15.42
CA SER A 78 6.04 2.08 16.09
C SER A 78 6.87 2.92 15.10
N PRO A 79 7.15 4.20 15.39
CA PRO A 79 8.01 5.03 14.54
C PRO A 79 9.42 4.45 14.31
N LYS A 80 9.89 3.56 15.19
CA LYS A 80 11.14 2.84 15.03
C LYS A 80 11.01 1.78 13.94
N LEU A 81 9.96 0.96 13.98
CA LEU A 81 9.73 -0.10 13.00
C LEU A 81 9.33 0.45 11.62
N ARG A 82 8.72 1.63 11.53
CA ARG A 82 8.50 2.31 10.23
C ARG A 82 9.78 2.83 9.57
N ARG A 83 10.90 2.82 10.30
CA ARG A 83 12.27 3.08 9.79
C ARG A 83 13.08 1.79 9.59
N ASP A 84 12.52 0.65 9.97
CA ASP A 84 13.18 -0.64 9.86
C ASP A 84 12.99 -1.16 8.43
N ALA A 85 14.10 -1.29 7.70
CA ALA A 85 14.07 -1.65 6.29
C ALA A 85 13.46 -3.05 6.07
N ASP A 86 13.68 -4.01 6.96
CA ASP A 86 13.20 -5.37 6.79
C ASP A 86 11.68 -5.46 6.98
N VAL A 87 11.17 -4.78 8.02
CA VAL A 87 9.71 -4.72 8.27
C VAL A 87 8.99 -3.97 7.16
N VAL A 88 9.55 -2.85 6.72
CA VAL A 88 8.97 -2.05 5.64
C VAL A 88 9.02 -2.81 4.31
N LEU A 89 10.13 -3.47 4.00
CA LEU A 89 10.27 -4.28 2.80
C LEU A 89 9.26 -5.43 2.78
N ALA A 90 9.10 -6.15 3.90
CA ALA A 90 8.09 -7.19 4.01
C ALA A 90 6.67 -6.66 3.75
N ALA A 91 6.35 -5.47 4.30
CA ALA A 91 5.06 -4.82 4.07
C ALA A 91 4.87 -4.41 2.60
N VAL A 92 5.89 -3.84 1.96
CA VAL A 92 5.88 -3.41 0.56
C VAL A 92 5.75 -4.59 -0.40
N LEU A 93 6.45 -5.69 -0.12
CA LEU A 93 6.36 -6.91 -0.92
C LEU A 93 4.97 -7.57 -0.84
N GLN A 94 4.27 -7.37 0.28
CA GLN A 94 2.89 -7.80 0.47
C GLN A 94 1.90 -6.84 -0.23
N ASN A 95 2.07 -5.53 -0.05
CA ASN A 95 1.26 -4.49 -0.66
C ASN A 95 2.12 -3.25 -0.97
N GLY A 96 2.27 -2.91 -2.27
CA GLY A 96 3.11 -1.80 -2.71
C GLY A 96 2.73 -0.44 -2.10
N THR A 97 1.44 -0.22 -1.83
CA THR A 97 0.97 1.03 -1.19
C THR A 97 1.35 1.17 0.28
N ALA A 98 1.86 0.10 0.92
CA ALA A 98 2.36 0.16 2.29
C ALA A 98 3.56 1.12 2.44
N LEU A 99 4.25 1.45 1.33
CA LEU A 99 5.33 2.44 1.29
C LEU A 99 4.92 3.79 1.90
N GLN A 100 3.63 4.16 1.82
CA GLN A 100 3.11 5.41 2.40
C GLN A 100 3.34 5.53 3.92
N PHE A 101 3.42 4.41 4.62
CA PHE A 101 3.63 4.38 6.07
C PHE A 101 5.10 4.29 6.45
N ALA A 102 6.00 4.02 5.51
CA ALA A 102 7.43 4.04 5.76
C ALA A 102 7.90 5.45 6.14
N ALA A 103 9.04 5.53 6.82
CA ALA A 103 9.68 6.80 7.07
C ALA A 103 10.11 7.45 5.74
N LYS A 104 10.13 8.79 5.70
CA LYS A 104 10.48 9.58 4.51
C LYS A 104 11.83 9.18 3.91
N THR A 105 12.80 8.80 4.74
CA THR A 105 14.11 8.30 4.29
C THR A 105 14.00 7.02 3.45
N LEU A 106 13.09 6.10 3.82
CA LEU A 106 12.85 4.86 3.08
C LEU A 106 11.92 5.09 1.87
N GLN A 107 11.04 6.09 1.90
CA GLN A 107 10.24 6.46 0.72
C GLN A 107 11.10 6.99 -0.43
N GLY A 108 12.28 7.54 -0.12
CA GLY A 108 13.28 7.95 -1.11
C GLY A 108 14.28 6.85 -1.49
N ASP A 109 14.20 5.67 -0.89
CA ASP A 109 15.05 4.55 -1.26
C ASP A 109 14.61 4.00 -2.62
N CYS A 110 15.48 4.13 -3.63
CA CYS A 110 15.21 3.70 -5.00
C CYS A 110 14.85 2.21 -5.09
N GLU A 111 15.53 1.34 -4.32
CA GLU A 111 15.33 -0.10 -4.40
C GLU A 111 13.97 -0.48 -3.80
N LEU A 112 13.66 0.06 -2.62
CA LEU A 112 12.39 -0.17 -1.95
C LEU A 112 11.21 0.37 -2.76
N ALA A 113 11.35 1.60 -3.27
CA ALA A 113 10.32 2.22 -4.11
C ALA A 113 10.11 1.46 -5.42
N SER A 114 11.19 0.91 -6.02
CA SER A 114 11.07 0.07 -7.23
C SER A 114 10.30 -1.20 -6.94
N LYS A 115 10.60 -1.87 -5.82
CA LYS A 115 9.83 -3.06 -5.39
C LYS A 115 8.36 -2.72 -5.15
N ALA A 116 8.07 -1.55 -4.57
CA ALA A 116 6.70 -1.08 -4.35
C ALA A 116 5.94 -0.88 -5.67
N VAL A 117 6.56 -0.18 -6.62
CA VAL A 117 5.99 0.09 -7.95
C VAL A 117 5.77 -1.19 -8.75
N CYS A 118 6.70 -2.15 -8.69
CA CYS A 118 6.52 -3.44 -9.32
C CYS A 118 5.31 -4.20 -8.76
N LYS A 119 4.97 -4.00 -7.49
CA LYS A 119 3.79 -4.60 -6.85
C LYS A 119 2.51 -3.85 -7.17
N ASP A 120 2.53 -2.53 -7.06
CA ASP A 120 1.40 -1.67 -7.40
C ASP A 120 1.92 -0.37 -8.05
N GLY A 121 1.57 -0.11 -9.30
CA GLY A 121 1.96 1.13 -10.00
C GLY A 121 1.48 2.39 -9.29
N ASN A 122 0.42 2.31 -8.48
CA ASN A 122 -0.03 3.44 -7.64
C ASN A 122 0.92 3.76 -6.48
N ALA A 123 1.82 2.85 -6.11
CA ALA A 123 2.83 3.11 -5.09
C ALA A 123 3.75 4.29 -5.45
N LEU A 124 3.80 4.67 -6.74
CA LEU A 124 4.47 5.88 -7.21
C LEU A 124 4.00 7.13 -6.45
N GLU A 125 2.74 7.22 -6.03
CA GLU A 125 2.19 8.33 -5.23
C GLU A 125 3.00 8.58 -3.94
N HIS A 126 3.50 7.51 -3.35
CA HIS A 126 4.13 7.52 -2.03
C HIS A 126 5.65 7.54 -2.08
N ALA A 127 6.24 7.43 -3.27
CA ALA A 127 7.66 7.60 -3.48
C ALA A 127 8.07 9.07 -3.25
N ALA A 128 9.34 9.28 -2.92
CA ALA A 128 9.88 10.63 -2.80
C ALA A 128 9.76 11.40 -4.12
N GLU A 129 9.70 12.73 -4.03
CA GLU A 129 9.48 13.60 -5.18
C GLU A 129 10.57 13.46 -6.24
N GLU A 130 11.81 13.26 -5.80
CA GLU A 130 12.96 13.02 -6.67
C GLU A 130 12.77 11.77 -7.54
N LEU A 131 12.16 10.72 -6.99
CA LEU A 131 11.83 9.49 -7.73
C LEU A 131 10.64 9.69 -8.67
N ARG A 132 9.63 10.47 -8.26
CA ARG A 132 8.48 10.82 -9.12
C ARG A 132 8.87 11.73 -10.29
N CYS A 133 10.02 12.38 -10.23
CA CYS A 133 10.63 13.13 -11.32
C CYS A 133 11.66 12.30 -12.12
N SER A 134 11.96 11.07 -11.71
CA SER A 134 12.83 10.16 -12.46
C SER A 134 12.05 9.47 -13.56
N ARG A 135 12.43 9.78 -14.80
CA ARG A 135 11.76 9.26 -16.00
C ARG A 135 11.70 7.73 -16.02
N ASP A 136 12.82 7.06 -15.78
CA ASP A 136 12.90 5.59 -15.84
C ASP A 136 12.04 4.94 -14.76
N PHE A 137 11.99 5.55 -13.58
CA PHE A 137 11.19 5.08 -12.45
C PHE A 137 9.69 5.23 -12.74
N VAL A 138 9.26 6.40 -13.21
CA VAL A 138 7.86 6.65 -13.60
C VAL A 138 7.46 5.76 -14.77
N LEU A 139 8.35 5.56 -15.75
CA LEU A 139 8.07 4.68 -16.89
C LEU A 139 7.83 3.23 -16.44
N ALA A 140 8.59 2.74 -15.45
CA ALA A 140 8.34 1.44 -14.84
C ALA A 140 6.95 1.37 -14.18
N ALA A 141 6.54 2.42 -13.46
CA ALA A 141 5.21 2.51 -12.85
C ALA A 141 4.08 2.55 -13.88
N VAL A 142 4.25 3.35 -14.93
CA VAL A 142 3.29 3.50 -16.02
C VAL A 142 3.10 2.19 -16.79
N ARG A 143 4.18 1.44 -17.03
CA ARG A 143 4.12 0.12 -17.66
C ARG A 143 3.34 -0.88 -16.82
N GLN A 144 3.43 -0.78 -15.49
CA GLN A 144 2.62 -1.59 -14.57
C GLN A 144 1.16 -1.14 -14.63
N ARG A 145 0.91 0.16 -14.48
CA ARG A 145 -0.43 0.79 -14.52
C ARG A 145 -0.37 2.16 -15.18
N GLY A 146 -1.05 2.33 -16.31
CA GLY A 146 -1.06 3.56 -17.09
C GLY A 146 -1.55 4.78 -16.29
N LEU A 147 -2.52 4.56 -15.39
CA LEU A 147 -3.03 5.60 -14.49
C LEU A 147 -1.99 6.12 -13.48
N ALA A 148 -0.85 5.42 -13.28
CA ALA A 148 0.25 5.90 -12.44
C ALA A 148 0.82 7.24 -12.94
N LEU A 149 0.62 7.57 -14.22
CA LEU A 149 0.97 8.87 -14.81
C LEU A 149 0.46 10.06 -13.98
N GLN A 150 -0.69 9.93 -13.30
CA GLN A 150 -1.23 11.00 -12.46
C GLN A 150 -0.29 11.43 -11.33
N PHE A 151 0.56 10.51 -10.86
CA PHE A 151 1.49 10.73 -9.74
C PHE A 151 2.89 11.14 -10.20
N ALA A 152 3.15 11.14 -11.51
CA ALA A 152 4.41 11.62 -12.06
C ALA A 152 4.60 13.12 -11.80
N GLY A 153 5.84 13.55 -11.68
CA GLY A 153 6.19 14.97 -11.62
C GLY A 153 5.67 15.73 -12.85
N GLU A 154 5.37 17.01 -12.67
CA GLU A 154 4.70 17.83 -13.70
C GLU A 154 5.41 17.80 -15.05
N GLY A 155 6.74 17.91 -15.07
CA GLY A 155 7.53 17.87 -16.30
C GLY A 155 7.45 16.53 -17.04
N LEU A 156 7.25 15.40 -16.35
CA LEU A 156 7.11 14.10 -17.00
C LEU A 156 5.72 13.87 -17.60
N ARG A 157 4.70 14.61 -17.17
CA ARG A 157 3.36 14.58 -17.78
C ARG A 157 3.30 15.33 -19.12
N GLN A 158 4.37 16.04 -19.46
CA GLN A 158 4.62 16.66 -20.77
C GLN A 158 5.54 15.81 -21.66
N ASP A 159 6.11 14.71 -21.14
CA ASP A 159 6.94 13.81 -21.95
C ASP A 159 6.03 13.00 -22.88
N HIS A 160 6.11 13.31 -24.17
CA HIS A 160 5.31 12.66 -25.20
C HIS A 160 5.46 11.14 -25.21
N GLU A 161 6.67 10.60 -25.05
CA GLU A 161 6.89 9.15 -25.07
C GLU A 161 6.30 8.47 -23.82
N LEU A 162 6.44 9.12 -22.66
CA LEU A 162 5.93 8.60 -21.40
C LEU A 162 4.40 8.63 -21.36
N VAL A 163 3.78 9.72 -21.83
CA VAL A 163 2.33 9.83 -21.98
C VAL A 163 1.80 8.82 -22.98
N LEU A 164 2.47 8.65 -24.13
CA LEU A 164 2.07 7.65 -25.12
C LEU A 164 2.13 6.23 -24.54
N ALA A 165 3.19 5.91 -23.77
CA ALA A 165 3.28 4.62 -23.08
C ALA A 165 2.14 4.42 -22.07
N ALA A 166 1.75 5.48 -21.34
CA ALA A 166 0.64 5.42 -20.40
C ALA A 166 -0.70 5.19 -21.08
N VAL A 167 -0.95 5.91 -22.18
CA VAL A 167 -2.19 5.81 -22.97
C VAL A 167 -2.31 4.44 -23.65
N LYS A 168 -1.20 3.88 -24.12
CA LYS A 168 -1.16 2.50 -24.65
C LYS A 168 -1.56 1.46 -23.62
N GLN A 169 -1.16 1.67 -22.36
CA GLN A 169 -1.51 0.76 -21.26
C GLN A 169 -2.97 0.97 -20.81
N ASP A 170 -3.40 2.22 -20.70
CA ASP A 170 -4.76 2.62 -20.33
C ASP A 170 -5.12 3.96 -20.98
N GLY A 171 -6.04 3.95 -21.94
CA GLY A 171 -6.49 5.15 -22.64
C GLY A 171 -7.08 6.24 -21.73
N PHE A 172 -7.50 5.90 -20.50
CA PHE A 172 -7.90 6.92 -19.50
C PHE A 172 -6.72 7.73 -18.96
N ALA A 173 -5.48 7.26 -19.09
CA ALA A 173 -4.28 7.97 -18.67
C ALA A 173 -4.11 9.33 -19.38
N LEU A 174 -4.71 9.49 -20.56
CA LEU A 174 -4.70 10.75 -21.31
C LEU A 174 -5.22 11.94 -20.49
N GLN A 175 -6.17 11.70 -19.58
CA GLN A 175 -6.72 12.77 -18.72
C GLN A 175 -5.67 13.38 -17.76
N PHE A 176 -4.54 12.70 -17.55
CA PHE A 176 -3.46 13.14 -16.66
C PHE A 176 -2.28 13.75 -17.42
N ALA A 177 -2.24 13.61 -18.75
CA ALA A 177 -1.27 14.31 -19.59
C ALA A 177 -1.43 15.83 -19.47
N GLU A 178 -0.42 16.58 -19.87
CA GLU A 178 -0.51 18.03 -19.97
C GLU A 178 -1.43 18.46 -21.13
N GLN A 179 -2.00 19.67 -21.05
CA GLN A 179 -3.07 20.12 -21.94
C GLN A 179 -2.68 20.10 -23.42
N GLN A 180 -1.42 20.37 -23.77
CA GLN A 180 -0.95 20.35 -25.16
C GLN A 180 -1.00 18.93 -25.72
N LEU A 181 -0.59 17.93 -24.93
CA LEU A 181 -0.60 16.52 -25.33
C LEU A 181 -2.01 15.91 -25.36
N ARG A 182 -2.96 16.44 -24.58
CA ARG A 182 -4.37 16.04 -24.68
C ARG A 182 -5.02 16.40 -26.01
N GLY A 183 -4.50 17.42 -26.68
CA GLY A 183 -4.93 17.81 -28.03
C GLY A 183 -4.13 17.12 -29.15
N ASP A 184 -3.10 16.36 -28.80
CA ASP A 184 -2.27 15.67 -29.80
C ASP A 184 -3.08 14.57 -30.47
N ARG A 185 -3.25 14.71 -31.79
CA ARG A 185 -4.05 13.79 -32.60
C ARG A 185 -3.54 12.34 -32.48
N THR A 186 -2.24 12.13 -32.42
CA THR A 186 -1.63 10.80 -32.33
C THR A 186 -1.99 10.14 -31.01
N ILE A 187 -1.83 10.85 -29.90
CA ILE A 187 -2.12 10.33 -28.56
C ILE A 187 -3.63 10.11 -28.37
N VAL A 188 -4.47 11.02 -28.85
CA VAL A 188 -5.93 10.88 -28.78
C VAL A 188 -6.42 9.68 -29.57
N LEU A 189 -5.88 9.44 -30.77
CA LEU A 189 -6.24 8.26 -31.57
C LEU A 189 -5.85 6.96 -30.85
N GLU A 190 -4.67 6.92 -30.23
CA GLU A 190 -4.24 5.77 -29.42
C GLU A 190 -5.15 5.54 -28.19
N ALA A 191 -5.57 6.62 -27.53
CA ALA A 191 -6.47 6.54 -26.37
C ALA A 191 -7.87 6.02 -26.72
N VAL A 192 -8.37 6.35 -27.92
CA VAL A 192 -9.64 5.85 -28.43
C VAL A 192 -9.52 4.40 -28.91
N GLY A 193 -8.41 4.06 -29.58
CA GLY A 193 -8.13 2.70 -30.03
C GLY A 193 -7.99 1.69 -28.90
N SER A 194 -7.24 2.03 -27.85
CA SER A 194 -7.03 1.16 -26.66
C SER A 194 -8.31 0.84 -25.89
N LYS A 195 -9.33 1.71 -25.94
CA LYS A 195 -10.66 1.42 -25.37
C LYS A 195 -11.48 0.45 -26.23
N GLY A 196 -11.28 0.46 -27.55
CA GLY A 196 -11.99 -0.43 -28.48
C GLY A 196 -11.62 -1.90 -28.29
N GLU A 197 -10.36 -2.20 -27.98
CA GLU A 197 -9.91 -3.58 -27.72
C GLU A 197 -10.38 -4.13 -26.37
N ARG A 198 -10.44 -3.31 -25.32
CA ARG A 198 -10.93 -3.72 -24.00
C ARG A 198 -12.44 -3.95 -23.92
N ALA A 199 -13.23 -3.41 -24.85
CA ALA A 199 -14.69 -3.60 -24.89
C ALA A 199 -15.12 -4.91 -25.59
N LEU A 200 -14.18 -5.65 -26.20
CA LEU A 200 -14.43 -6.84 -27.01
C LEU A 200 -13.88 -8.16 -26.41
N GLN A 201 -13.32 -8.12 -25.19
CA GLN A 201 -12.89 -9.29 -24.42
C GLN A 201 -13.77 -9.48 -23.19
#